data_AF-A0A359KQ29-F1
#
_entry.id   AF-A0A359KQ29-F1
#
_cell.length_a   1.000
_cell.length_b   1.000
_cell.length_c   1.000
_cell.angle_alpha   90.00
_cell.angle_beta   90.00
_cell.angle_gamma   90.00
#
_symmetry.space_group_name_H-M   'P 1'
#
loop_
_entity.id
_entity.type
_entity.pdbx_description
1 polymer ?
#
loop_
_entity_poly.entity_id
_entity_poly.type
_entity_poly.pdbx_seq_one_letter_code
_entity_poly.pdbx_strand_id
1 'polypeptide(L)'
;MRRLARLITVITVLAPTILTTWASPTLAAPPANDAFQSTWARTDQPVVVGNATRTWMWGPEANSHAGIEPYKEAPRGWRTVQYFDKSRMEITHPDASDDGVWYVTNGLLATEMISGSQQIGDDQLAFGSPAEINVAGDPDDPTGPT
;
A
#
# COMPACT_ATOMS: atom_id res chain seq x y z
N MET A 1 10.95 -54.04 56.84
CA MET A 1 10.55 -54.34 55.45
C MET A 1 9.21 -53.67 55.18
N ARG A 2 9.16 -52.82 54.14
CA ARG A 2 7.96 -52.25 53.48
C ARG A 2 7.12 -51.33 54.41
N ARG A 3 6.84 -50.07 54.08
CA ARG A 3 6.00 -49.62 52.96
C ARG A 3 6.02 -48.08 52.86
N LEU A 4 5.62 -47.59 51.69
CA LEU A 4 4.94 -46.31 51.39
C LEU A 4 5.79 -45.04 51.26
N ALA A 5 6.01 -44.64 50.00
CA ALA A 5 5.74 -43.26 49.56
C ALA A 5 5.37 -43.29 48.07
N ARG A 6 4.09 -43.07 47.76
CA ARG A 6 3.56 -42.78 46.42
C ARG A 6 2.88 -41.42 46.46
N LEU A 7 2.82 -40.80 45.29
CA LEU A 7 2.22 -39.52 44.92
C LEU A 7 3.18 -38.33 44.89
N ILE A 8 3.88 -38.19 43.75
CA ILE A 8 4.30 -36.89 43.25
C ILE A 8 3.12 -36.36 42.42
N THR A 9 2.44 -35.36 42.96
CA THR A 9 1.41 -34.59 42.25
C THR A 9 2.10 -33.73 41.20
N VAL A 10 1.85 -34.01 39.92
CA VAL A 10 2.29 -33.15 38.81
C VAL A 10 1.29 -32.01 38.69
N ILE A 11 1.69 -30.80 39.10
CA ILE A 11 0.94 -29.57 38.84
C ILE A 11 1.43 -29.01 37.50
N THR A 12 0.66 -29.26 36.45
CA THR A 12 0.85 -28.62 35.14
C THR A 12 0.23 -27.23 35.21
N VAL A 13 1.05 -26.19 35.36
CA VAL A 13 0.59 -24.79 35.25
C VAL A 13 0.46 -24.45 33.77
N LEU A 14 -0.78 -24.35 33.28
CA LEU A 14 -1.10 -23.87 31.95
C LEU A 14 -1.02 -22.34 31.96
N ALA A 15 0.08 -21.76 31.47
CA ALA A 15 0.18 -20.32 31.27
C ALA A 15 -0.50 -19.93 29.95
N PRO A 16 -1.42 -18.95 29.92
CA PRO A 16 -1.97 -18.45 28.67
C PRO A 16 -0.89 -17.61 27.96
N THR A 17 -0.38 -18.11 26.83
CA THR A 17 0.39 -17.30 25.87
C THR A 17 -0.53 -16.25 25.27
N ILE A 18 -0.46 -15.04 25.80
CA ILE A 18 -1.07 -13.85 25.19
C ILE A 18 -0.23 -13.53 23.95
N LEU A 19 -0.71 -13.91 22.77
CA LEU A 19 -0.20 -13.42 21.50
C LEU A 19 -0.52 -11.93 21.40
N THR A 20 0.41 -11.09 21.83
CA THR A 20 0.36 -9.65 21.56
C THR A 20 0.79 -9.46 20.11
N THR A 21 -0.17 -9.34 19.21
CA THR A 21 0.09 -8.87 17.85
C THR A 21 0.41 -7.40 17.91
N TRP A 22 1.70 -7.05 17.85
CA TRP A 22 2.12 -5.68 17.67
C TRP A 22 1.66 -5.24 16.26
N ALA A 23 0.60 -4.44 16.20
CA ALA A 23 0.27 -3.71 14.99
C ALA A 23 1.43 -2.75 14.73
N SER A 24 2.28 -3.06 13.73
CA SER A 24 3.25 -2.09 13.27
C SER A 24 2.46 -1.00 12.56
N PRO A 25 2.62 0.29 12.91
CA PRO A 25 2.00 1.35 12.14
C PRO A 25 2.50 1.23 10.69
N THR A 26 1.59 1.21 9.72
CA THR A 26 1.94 1.43 8.32
C THR A 26 2.55 2.83 8.24
N LEU A 27 3.87 2.89 8.09
CA LEU A 27 4.60 4.13 7.95
C LEU A 27 4.51 4.58 6.49
N ALA A 28 4.09 5.83 6.28
CA ALA A 28 4.95 6.84 5.67
C ALA A 28 6.26 6.28 5.08
N ALA A 29 6.26 5.90 3.81
CA ALA A 29 7.47 5.44 3.12
C ALA A 29 7.99 6.55 2.20
N PRO A 30 9.32 6.74 2.09
CA PRO A 30 9.86 7.57 1.03
C PRO A 30 9.53 6.94 -0.34
N PRO A 31 9.53 7.72 -1.43
CA PRO A 31 9.57 7.18 -2.78
C PRO A 31 10.66 6.11 -2.90
N ALA A 32 10.30 4.93 -3.40
CA ALA A 32 11.05 3.70 -3.18
C ALA A 32 12.30 3.55 -4.05
N ASN A 33 12.46 4.37 -5.08
CA ASN A 33 13.59 4.39 -5.99
C ASN A 33 13.83 5.81 -6.54
N ASP A 34 14.96 6.02 -7.20
CA ASP A 34 15.37 7.34 -7.69
C ASP A 34 14.40 7.93 -8.71
N ALA A 35 13.74 7.11 -9.53
CA ALA A 35 12.77 7.57 -10.52
C ALA A 35 11.48 8.09 -9.86
N PHE A 36 10.94 7.35 -8.89
CA PHE A 36 9.81 7.79 -8.06
C PHE A 36 10.18 9.03 -7.25
N GLN A 37 11.37 9.04 -6.64
CA GLN A 37 11.86 10.19 -5.88
C GLN A 37 11.99 11.43 -6.77
N SER A 38 12.57 11.30 -7.97
CA SER A 38 12.73 12.42 -8.90
C SER A 38 11.39 12.97 -9.38
N THR A 39 10.43 12.08 -9.63
CA THR A 39 9.06 12.44 -10.02
C THR A 39 8.36 13.20 -8.88
N TRP A 40 8.39 12.65 -7.66
CA TRP A 40 7.79 13.29 -6.49
C TRP A 40 8.49 14.60 -6.12
N ALA A 41 9.83 14.65 -6.19
CA ALA A 41 10.61 15.85 -5.90
C ALA A 41 10.29 17.00 -6.86
N ARG A 42 10.06 16.69 -8.14
CA ARG A 42 9.67 17.70 -9.13
C ARG A 42 8.26 18.24 -8.85
N THR A 43 7.34 17.41 -8.37
CA THR A 43 5.95 17.80 -8.17
C THR A 43 5.66 18.25 -6.74
N ASP A 44 5.83 17.41 -5.73
CA ASP A 44 5.27 17.65 -4.39
C ASP A 44 6.28 18.19 -3.37
N GLN A 45 7.60 18.02 -3.57
CA GLN A 45 8.59 18.67 -2.72
C GLN A 45 8.45 20.21 -2.65
N PRO A 46 8.16 20.95 -3.74
CA PRO A 46 7.90 22.39 -3.68
C PRO A 46 6.74 22.76 -2.74
N VAL A 47 5.74 21.90 -2.59
CA VAL A 47 4.64 22.08 -1.65
C VAL A 47 5.13 21.85 -0.21
N VAL A 48 5.90 20.78 0.02
CA VAL A 48 6.50 20.48 1.34
C VAL A 48 7.36 21.64 1.85
N VAL A 49 8.22 22.20 1.00
CA VAL A 49 9.18 23.25 1.40
C VAL A 49 8.58 24.67 1.34
N GLY A 50 7.28 24.80 1.01
CA GLY A 50 6.60 26.10 0.96
C GLY A 50 6.95 26.97 -0.26
N ASN A 51 7.60 26.40 -1.28
CA ASN A 51 7.92 27.11 -2.53
C ASN A 51 6.74 27.14 -3.52
N ALA A 52 5.68 26.36 -3.29
CA ALA A 52 4.46 26.35 -4.09
C ALA A 52 3.20 26.27 -3.22
N THR A 53 2.22 27.13 -3.49
CA THR A 53 0.93 27.17 -2.79
C THR A 53 -0.15 26.51 -3.64
N ARG A 54 -0.17 25.18 -3.67
CA ARG A 54 -1.21 24.36 -4.31
C ARG A 54 -1.40 23.05 -3.56
N THR A 55 -2.44 22.30 -3.93
CA THR A 55 -2.65 20.93 -3.40
C THR A 55 -1.59 19.94 -3.90
N TRP A 56 -1.58 18.76 -3.29
CA TRP A 56 -0.74 17.61 -3.61
C TRP A 56 -1.12 16.97 -4.94
N MET A 57 -0.12 16.56 -5.73
CA MET A 57 -0.32 15.71 -6.91
C MET A 57 -0.41 14.23 -6.51
N TRP A 58 0.45 13.80 -5.60
CA TRP A 58 0.56 12.43 -5.10
C TRP A 58 0.22 12.36 -3.62
N GLY A 59 0.79 13.26 -2.83
CA GLY A 59 0.71 13.28 -1.37
C GLY A 59 2.04 13.65 -0.73
N PRO A 60 2.05 13.93 0.58
CA PRO A 60 3.28 14.28 1.30
C PRO A 60 4.29 13.13 1.35
N GLU A 61 3.85 11.89 1.23
CA GLU A 61 4.67 10.67 1.28
C GLU A 61 3.94 9.48 0.65
N ALA A 62 4.65 8.37 0.45
CA ALA A 62 4.03 7.13 -0.01
C ALA A 62 3.38 6.36 1.15
N ASN A 63 2.28 5.68 0.84
CA ASN A 63 1.52 4.85 1.78
C ASN A 63 2.02 3.39 1.79
N SER A 64 2.93 3.04 0.88
CA SER A 64 3.46 1.69 0.74
C SER A 64 4.95 1.71 0.44
N HIS A 65 5.63 0.59 0.68
CA HIS A 65 6.88 0.26 0.00
C HIS A 65 6.63 0.00 -1.50
N ALA A 66 7.71 -0.16 -2.28
CA ALA A 66 7.57 -0.64 -3.65
C ALA A 66 6.93 -2.04 -3.68
N GLY A 67 5.94 -2.20 -4.55
CA GLY A 67 5.29 -3.46 -4.87
C GLY A 67 5.59 -3.89 -6.30
N ILE A 68 5.34 -5.16 -6.59
CA ILE A 68 5.43 -5.74 -7.93
C ILE A 68 4.03 -6.24 -8.30
N GLU A 69 3.50 -5.77 -9.43
CA GLU A 69 2.16 -6.09 -9.91
C GLU A 69 2.19 -6.74 -11.29
N PRO A 70 1.27 -7.66 -11.59
CA PRO A 70 1.19 -8.26 -12.92
C PRO A 70 0.83 -7.17 -13.94
N TYR A 71 1.57 -7.12 -15.04
CA TYR A 71 1.26 -6.29 -16.20
C TYR A 71 1.77 -6.98 -17.45
N LYS A 72 0.86 -7.44 -18.31
CA LYS A 72 1.17 -8.36 -19.41
C LYS A 72 2.22 -7.82 -20.37
N GLU A 73 2.14 -6.55 -20.71
CA GLU A 73 3.04 -5.90 -21.67
C GLU A 73 4.39 -5.50 -21.03
N ALA A 74 4.52 -5.55 -19.69
CA ALA A 74 5.78 -5.25 -19.01
C ALA A 74 6.83 -6.35 -19.27
N PRO A 75 8.13 -6.03 -19.24
CA PRO A 75 9.19 -7.04 -19.25
C PRO A 75 8.97 -8.06 -18.14
N ARG A 76 8.96 -9.34 -18.50
CA ARG A 76 8.67 -10.46 -17.59
C ARG A 76 7.24 -10.52 -17.03
N GLY A 77 6.33 -9.66 -17.50
CA GLY A 77 4.93 -9.64 -17.09
C GLY A 77 4.65 -8.92 -15.77
N TRP A 78 5.58 -8.08 -15.28
CA TRP A 78 5.44 -7.39 -14.00
C TRP A 78 5.89 -5.93 -14.07
N ARG A 79 5.12 -5.02 -13.45
CA ARG A 79 5.47 -3.61 -13.25
C ARG A 79 5.86 -3.36 -11.79
N THR A 80 6.72 -2.37 -11.57
CA THR A 80 7.01 -1.86 -10.23
C THR A 80 6.04 -0.74 -9.90
N VAL A 81 5.47 -0.74 -8.69
CA VAL A 81 4.50 0.26 -8.28
C VAL A 81 4.76 0.80 -6.88
N GLN A 82 4.26 1.98 -6.57
CA GLN A 82 4.18 2.48 -5.19
C GLN A 82 2.93 3.34 -5.00
N TYR A 83 2.25 3.14 -3.89
CA TYR A 83 0.96 3.77 -3.60
C TYR A 83 1.14 5.06 -2.81
N PHE A 84 0.38 6.09 -3.19
CA PHE A 84 0.29 7.39 -2.54
C PHE A 84 -1.18 7.73 -2.27
N ASP A 85 -1.43 8.82 -1.55
CA ASP A 85 -2.79 9.23 -1.17
C ASP A 85 -3.68 9.54 -2.38
N LYS A 86 -3.11 10.13 -3.45
CA LYS A 86 -3.87 10.55 -4.63
C LYS A 86 -3.84 9.56 -5.78
N SER A 87 -2.83 8.68 -5.86
CA SER A 87 -2.66 7.76 -6.98
C SER A 87 -1.57 6.71 -6.69
N ARG A 88 -1.18 5.94 -7.71
CA ARG A 88 -0.07 5.00 -7.74
C ARG A 88 0.97 5.49 -8.75
N MET A 89 2.25 5.46 -8.39
CA MET A 89 3.34 5.60 -9.37
C MET A 89 3.68 4.22 -9.94
N GLU A 90 3.96 4.16 -11.24
CA GLU A 90 4.21 2.90 -11.94
C GLU A 90 5.43 3.00 -12.86
N ILE A 91 6.22 1.93 -12.90
CA ILE A 91 7.25 1.68 -13.91
C ILE A 91 6.90 0.36 -14.59
N THR A 92 6.29 0.47 -15.78
CA THR A 92 5.88 -0.69 -16.60
C THR A 92 7.03 -1.23 -17.44
N HIS A 93 7.86 -0.35 -18.00
CA HIS A 93 9.00 -0.71 -18.85
C HIS A 93 10.30 -0.26 -18.20
N PRO A 94 10.85 -1.02 -17.22
CA PRO A 94 12.11 -0.65 -16.57
C PRO A 94 13.31 -0.63 -17.53
N ASP A 95 13.20 -1.28 -18.69
CA ASP A 95 14.16 -1.31 -19.78
C ASP A 95 14.06 -0.10 -20.74
N ALA A 96 13.04 0.75 -20.59
CA ALA A 96 12.92 2.00 -21.34
C ALA A 96 13.95 3.04 -20.86
N SER A 97 14.29 4.00 -21.73
CA SER A 97 15.11 5.16 -21.35
C SER A 97 14.34 6.06 -20.39
N ASP A 98 14.94 6.40 -19.25
CA ASP A 98 14.38 7.38 -18.33
C ASP A 98 14.62 8.81 -18.86
N ASP A 99 13.60 9.40 -19.47
CA ASP A 99 13.59 10.79 -19.92
C ASP A 99 13.14 11.77 -18.82
N GLY A 100 12.87 11.27 -17.61
CA GLY A 100 12.40 12.01 -16.46
C GLY A 100 10.93 12.41 -16.50
N VAL A 101 10.21 12.15 -17.60
CA VAL A 101 8.84 12.63 -17.83
C VAL A 101 7.86 11.46 -17.95
N TRP A 102 8.18 10.45 -18.76
CA TRP A 102 7.27 9.34 -19.10
C TRP A 102 7.69 7.99 -18.53
N TYR A 103 8.87 7.92 -17.92
CA TYR A 103 9.37 6.70 -17.30
C TYR A 103 8.53 6.26 -16.09
N VAL A 104 8.01 7.23 -15.33
CA VAL A 104 7.07 7.02 -14.23
C VAL A 104 5.70 7.52 -14.66
N THR A 105 4.71 6.63 -14.69
CA THR A 105 3.33 6.98 -15.04
C THR A 105 2.44 7.08 -13.80
N ASN A 106 1.31 7.79 -13.96
CA ASN A 106 0.24 7.85 -12.97
C ASN A 106 -0.72 6.67 -13.23
N GLY A 107 -0.85 5.81 -12.23
CA GLY A 107 -1.74 4.66 -12.28
C GLY A 107 -3.21 5.03 -12.14
N LEU A 108 -4.09 4.11 -12.53
CA LEU A 108 -5.54 4.31 -12.52
C LEU A 108 -6.20 4.00 -11.16
N LEU A 109 -5.44 4.11 -10.06
CA LEU A 109 -5.84 3.59 -8.74
C LEU A 109 -7.24 4.00 -8.30
N ALA A 110 -7.61 5.28 -8.44
CA ALA A 110 -8.94 5.75 -8.08
C ALA A 110 -10.05 5.07 -8.91
N THR A 111 -9.84 4.94 -10.22
CA THR A 111 -10.76 4.25 -11.13
C THR A 111 -10.84 2.76 -10.83
N GLU A 112 -9.71 2.11 -10.54
CA GLU A 112 -9.66 0.70 -10.17
C GLU A 112 -10.43 0.44 -8.86
N MET A 113 -10.27 1.31 -7.85
CA MET A 113 -11.01 1.21 -6.59
C MET A 113 -12.52 1.40 -6.76
N ILE A 114 -12.95 2.36 -7.60
CA ILE A 114 -14.38 2.61 -7.85
C ILE A 114 -15.02 1.48 -8.66
N SER A 115 -14.31 0.95 -9.66
CA SER A 115 -14.85 -0.06 -10.56
C SER A 115 -14.64 -1.50 -10.08
N GLY A 116 -13.73 -1.73 -9.13
CA GLY A 116 -13.24 -3.06 -8.78
C GLY A 116 -12.42 -3.72 -9.89
N SER A 117 -12.06 -2.99 -10.96
CA SER A 117 -11.36 -3.55 -12.12
C SER A 117 -9.93 -3.04 -12.16
N GLN A 118 -8.97 -3.92 -11.83
CA GLN A 118 -7.53 -3.58 -11.83
C GLN A 118 -6.93 -3.75 -13.21
N GLN A 119 -6.13 -2.79 -13.67
CA GLN A 119 -5.39 -2.92 -14.91
C GLN A 119 -4.21 -3.88 -14.75
N ILE A 120 -4.17 -4.91 -15.61
CA ILE A 120 -3.11 -5.92 -15.65
C ILE A 120 -2.44 -6.00 -17.04
N GLY A 121 -2.71 -5.02 -17.90
CA GLY A 121 -2.16 -4.87 -19.23
C GLY A 121 -2.82 -3.70 -19.96
N ASP A 122 -2.32 -3.33 -21.13
CA ASP A 122 -2.77 -2.13 -21.86
C ASP A 122 -4.29 -2.16 -22.12
N ASP A 123 -4.80 -3.32 -22.56
CA ASP A 123 -6.22 -3.58 -22.81
C ASP A 123 -6.78 -4.73 -21.94
N GLN A 124 -6.18 -4.99 -20.77
CA GLN A 124 -6.56 -6.11 -19.91
C GLN A 124 -6.87 -5.69 -18.48
N LEU A 125 -8.01 -6.16 -17.97
CA LEU A 125 -8.49 -5.90 -16.62
C LEU A 125 -8.70 -7.21 -15.85
N ALA A 126 -8.30 -7.23 -14.58
CA ALA A 126 -8.68 -8.23 -13.61
C ALA A 126 -9.88 -7.70 -12.80
N PHE A 127 -10.96 -8.47 -12.75
CA PHE A 127 -12.17 -8.10 -12.03
C PHE A 127 -12.12 -8.57 -10.57
N GLY A 128 -12.37 -7.65 -9.65
CA GLY A 128 -12.58 -7.88 -8.23
C GLY A 128 -13.82 -7.13 -7.74
N SER A 129 -13.90 -6.93 -6.42
CA SER A 129 -14.94 -6.08 -5.83
C SER A 129 -14.48 -4.62 -5.80
N PRO A 130 -15.38 -3.65 -6.09
CA PRO A 130 -15.14 -2.25 -5.78
C PRO A 130 -14.81 -2.03 -4.30
N ALA A 131 -14.17 -0.91 -3.99
CA ALA A 131 -13.94 -0.49 -2.62
C ALA A 131 -15.28 -0.21 -1.91
N GLU A 132 -15.51 -0.87 -0.78
CA GLU A 132 -16.72 -0.70 0.06
C GLU A 132 -16.53 0.46 1.05
N ILE A 133 -16.21 1.65 0.54
CA ILE A 133 -16.04 2.88 1.33
C ILE A 133 -17.07 3.91 0.88
N ASN A 134 -17.71 4.56 1.84
CA ASN A 134 -18.70 5.61 1.58
C ASN A 134 -18.04 6.81 0.89
N VAL A 135 -18.73 7.39 -0.11
CA VAL A 135 -18.28 8.64 -0.74
C VAL A 135 -18.35 9.84 0.21
N ALA A 136 -19.25 9.79 1.19
CA ALA A 136 -19.43 10.78 2.25
C ALA A 136 -20.00 10.10 3.50
N GLY A 137 -19.68 10.66 4.67
CA GLY A 137 -20.05 10.10 5.97
C GLY A 137 -19.07 9.03 6.45
N ASP A 138 -18.92 8.91 7.77
CA ASP A 138 -18.16 7.82 8.38
C ASP A 138 -19.06 6.57 8.44
N PRO A 139 -18.67 5.43 7.84
CA PRO A 139 -19.44 4.19 7.91
C PRO A 139 -19.84 3.78 9.33
N ASP A 140 -19.02 4.17 10.32
CA ASP A 140 -19.21 3.79 11.72
C ASP A 140 -19.84 4.91 12.57
N ASP A 141 -20.28 6.04 11.98
CA ASP A 141 -20.98 7.12 12.69
C ASP A 141 -22.51 6.97 12.60
N PRO A 142 -23.18 6.46 13.65
CA PRO A 142 -24.64 6.27 13.66
C PRO A 142 -25.43 7.58 13.71
N THR A 143 -24.77 8.72 13.88
CA THR A 143 -25.37 10.05 13.95
C THR A 143 -25.02 10.93 12.75
N GLY A 144 -24.24 10.41 11.80
CA GLY A 144 -23.86 11.10 10.59
C GLY A 144 -25.06 11.36 9.66
N PRO A 145 -25.12 12.52 8.97
CA PRO A 145 -26.13 12.75 7.95
C PRO A 145 -25.93 11.80 6.76
N THR A 146 -27.00 11.09 6.38
CA THR A 146 -27.08 10.19 5.21
C THR A 146 -27.50 10.92 3.94
#